data_AF-A0A286TYU1-F1
#
_entry.id   AF-A0A286TYU1-F1
#
_cell.length_a   1.000
_cell.length_b   1.000
_cell.length_c   1.000
_cell.angle_alpha   90.00
_cell.angle_beta   90.00
_cell.angle_gamma   90.00
#
_symmetry.space_group_name_H-M   'P 1'
#
loop_
_entity.id
_entity.type
_entity.pdbx_description
1 polymer ?
#
loop_
_entity_poly.entity_id
_entity_poly.type
_entity_poly.pdbx_seq_one_letter_code
_entity_poly.pdbx_strand_id
1 'polypeptide(L)'
;MKIYSLQDFIKYLDANGELVRIKTEVDARLEVTEISVRALQQGMPALLFENVKGARFPLAMNVLASDKRIELALGKHPDRLGEELIAFMEDALPPNPKVFFKHPGTTRRIISAIPRMTFRPTSQEVVCQANLDELPVITSWPDDGGPFITLPQVFTYDPHDGKRNLGMYRMQVFDGQTTGMHWQIQKGGGFHFYQSKKMGREFKIAVALGTDPALLLATVAALPEGIDEVMFSGFLRGRRTRMVKGRSVPIKVPADAEFILEGTVHPTELRMEGPFGDHFGHYSHASKFPVFHISKVTHRKNAIYPATVVGRPPMEDKYLGNATQQVLGPLIRLIHPEIRDLWAYYEAGFHNLLVVSVEERYQKEAMKTAISIMGEGQLSLTKCVVTVSEDVNPRDFNAVLKAIRENFNPTYDFIVIPKVPLDTLDFTSYKMNQGSKMIMDATKSGAKDKKKIPTKAEIGQLAKRIDNRVLDFELLGETLLVVTVKDSGRAVVSKLIKSKELAGPKIIAAVSPDVDIDNQEQTIWGIFTRFDAERDIMFTEQKLVGISPLFKGRMGIDATWKKGYPAPLVMTDEIINKVDRSWDSYWR
;
A
#
# COMPACT_ATOMS: atom_id res chain seq x y z
N MET A 1 -10.51 26.60 2.24
CA MET A 1 -11.90 26.19 2.56
C MET A 1 -11.92 25.31 3.82
N LYS A 2 -13.05 25.12 4.51
CA LYS A 2 -13.14 24.24 5.70
C LYS A 2 -13.65 22.85 5.26
N ILE A 3 -12.79 21.83 5.23
CA ILE A 3 -13.16 20.46 4.82
C ILE A 3 -13.48 19.63 6.07
N TYR A 4 -14.72 19.17 6.23
CA TYR A 4 -15.15 18.31 7.33
C TYR A 4 -15.79 16.99 6.87
N SER A 5 -16.03 16.84 5.58
CA SER A 5 -16.66 15.67 4.99
C SER A 5 -16.21 15.45 3.56
N LEU A 6 -16.53 14.28 3.00
CA LEU A 6 -16.30 13.98 1.58
C LEU A 6 -16.99 15.02 0.68
N GLN A 7 -18.24 15.37 0.94
CA GLN A 7 -18.96 16.38 0.15
C GLN A 7 -18.30 17.76 0.15
N ASP A 8 -17.71 18.19 1.29
CA ASP A 8 -16.96 19.45 1.31
C ASP A 8 -15.74 19.35 0.40
N PHE A 9 -15.06 18.20 0.40
CA PHE A 9 -13.90 17.99 -0.44
C PHE A 9 -14.26 17.89 -1.92
N ILE A 10 -15.31 17.17 -2.29
CA ILE A 10 -15.82 17.10 -3.67
C ILE A 10 -16.13 18.49 -4.20
N LYS A 11 -16.83 19.34 -3.42
CA LYS A 11 -17.06 20.75 -3.79
C LYS A 11 -15.76 21.54 -3.94
N TYR A 12 -14.75 21.23 -3.12
CA TYR A 12 -13.44 21.85 -3.24
C TYR A 12 -12.75 21.48 -4.54
N LEU A 13 -12.76 20.19 -4.89
CA LEU A 13 -12.16 19.68 -6.12
C LEU A 13 -12.85 20.29 -7.34
N ASP A 14 -14.19 20.33 -7.35
CA ASP A 14 -15.00 20.96 -8.40
C ASP A 14 -14.59 22.43 -8.61
N ALA A 15 -14.49 23.20 -7.53
CA ALA A 15 -14.07 24.61 -7.57
C ALA A 15 -12.61 24.83 -8.02
N ASN A 16 -11.77 23.79 -8.01
CA ASN A 16 -10.36 23.84 -8.43
C ASN A 16 -10.09 23.10 -9.76
N GLY A 17 -11.14 22.67 -10.48
CA GLY A 17 -10.99 21.91 -11.73
C GLY A 17 -10.42 20.50 -11.53
N GLU A 18 -10.50 19.96 -10.32
CA GLU A 18 -9.98 18.64 -9.92
C GLU A 18 -11.10 17.60 -9.73
N LEU A 19 -12.29 17.86 -10.27
CA LEU A 19 -13.41 16.93 -10.34
C LEU A 19 -14.07 16.96 -11.72
N VAL A 20 -14.44 15.80 -12.23
CA VAL A 20 -15.33 15.64 -13.39
C VAL A 20 -16.58 14.89 -12.95
N ARG A 21 -17.74 15.36 -13.42
CA ARG A 21 -19.05 14.73 -13.19
C ARG A 21 -19.46 13.96 -14.44
N ILE A 22 -19.71 12.66 -14.28
CA ILE A 22 -20.08 11.76 -15.37
C ILE A 22 -21.58 11.46 -15.23
N LYS A 23 -22.37 11.98 -16.18
CA LYS A 23 -23.84 11.81 -16.21
C LYS A 23 -24.30 10.61 -17.00
N THR A 24 -23.46 10.15 -17.94
CA THR A 24 -23.69 8.95 -18.73
C THR A 24 -23.86 7.76 -17.80
N GLU A 25 -24.87 6.92 -18.06
CA GLU A 25 -25.10 5.70 -17.27
C GLU A 25 -23.90 4.76 -17.40
N VAL A 26 -23.39 4.29 -16.26
CA VAL A 26 -22.28 3.33 -16.18
C VAL A 26 -22.62 2.13 -15.31
N ASP A 27 -21.98 1.00 -15.56
CA ASP A 27 -22.10 -0.21 -14.75
C ASP A 27 -21.03 -0.25 -13.64
N ALA A 28 -21.45 -0.52 -12.39
CA ALA A 28 -20.55 -0.70 -11.26
C ALA A 28 -19.68 -1.97 -11.41
N ARG A 29 -20.11 -2.92 -12.25
CA ARG A 29 -19.35 -4.12 -12.58
C ARG A 29 -18.40 -3.83 -13.74
N LEU A 30 -17.11 -3.78 -13.44
CA LEU A 30 -15.97 -3.68 -14.36
C LEU A 30 -15.85 -2.34 -15.13
N GLU A 31 -16.95 -1.77 -15.63
CA GLU A 31 -16.92 -0.56 -16.46
C GLU A 31 -16.39 0.66 -15.68
N VAL A 32 -16.94 0.93 -14.49
CA VAL A 32 -16.42 2.02 -13.63
C VAL A 32 -14.93 1.83 -13.34
N THR A 33 -14.48 0.59 -13.10
CA THR A 33 -13.08 0.27 -12.85
C THR A 33 -12.22 0.67 -14.03
N GLU A 34 -12.57 0.21 -15.23
CA GLU A 34 -11.80 0.47 -16.45
C GLU A 34 -11.71 1.97 -16.75
N ILE A 35 -12.82 2.71 -16.58
CA ILE A 35 -12.83 4.17 -16.73
C ILE A 35 -11.90 4.82 -15.70
N SER A 36 -12.02 4.43 -14.44
CA SER A 36 -11.27 5.03 -13.32
C SER A 36 -9.77 4.75 -13.42
N VAL A 37 -9.37 3.54 -13.81
CA VAL A 37 -7.96 3.15 -13.97
C VAL A 37 -7.31 3.94 -15.11
N ARG A 38 -7.97 4.02 -16.28
CA ARG A 38 -7.45 4.81 -17.40
C ARG A 38 -7.39 6.30 -17.08
N ALA A 39 -8.42 6.83 -16.43
CA ALA A 39 -8.45 8.23 -16.01
C ALA A 39 -7.28 8.55 -15.06
N LEU A 40 -6.99 7.67 -14.10
CA LEU A 40 -5.84 7.81 -13.20
C LEU A 40 -4.52 7.81 -13.99
N GLN A 41 -4.33 6.84 -14.88
CA GLN A 41 -3.11 6.72 -15.70
C GLN A 41 -2.90 7.94 -16.64
N GLN A 42 -3.98 8.55 -17.11
CA GLN A 42 -3.95 9.78 -17.91
C GLN A 42 -3.84 11.06 -17.05
N GLY A 43 -3.74 10.94 -15.72
CA GLY A 43 -3.64 12.08 -14.81
C GLY A 43 -4.91 12.94 -14.73
N MET A 44 -6.07 12.35 -15.00
CA MET A 44 -7.34 13.06 -15.02
C MET A 44 -7.82 13.45 -13.60
N PRO A 45 -8.79 14.39 -13.51
CA PRO A 45 -9.44 14.76 -12.25
C PRO A 45 -10.13 13.59 -11.51
N ALA A 46 -10.55 13.82 -10.28
CA ALA A 46 -11.41 12.87 -9.56
C ALA A 46 -12.75 12.69 -10.29
N LEU A 47 -13.39 11.53 -10.12
CA LEU A 47 -14.60 11.19 -10.87
C LEU A 47 -15.81 11.13 -9.94
N LEU A 48 -16.90 11.76 -10.34
CA LEU A 48 -18.21 11.60 -9.71
C LEU A 48 -19.21 11.08 -10.74
N PHE A 49 -19.52 9.78 -10.66
CA PHE A 49 -20.55 9.15 -11.47
C PHE A 49 -21.92 9.43 -10.87
N GLU A 50 -22.74 10.20 -11.57
CA GLU A 50 -24.05 10.64 -11.10
C GLU A 50 -25.16 9.62 -11.43
N ASN A 51 -24.92 8.74 -12.40
CA ASN A 51 -25.86 7.70 -12.82
C ASN A 51 -25.19 6.32 -12.91
N VAL A 52 -25.25 5.56 -11.83
CA VAL A 52 -24.76 4.17 -11.79
C VAL A 52 -25.95 3.23 -11.87
N LYS A 53 -25.91 2.32 -12.84
CA LYS A 53 -27.03 1.41 -13.14
C LYS A 53 -27.50 0.65 -11.91
N GLY A 54 -28.78 0.75 -11.60
CA GLY A 54 -29.42 0.04 -10.48
C GLY A 54 -29.10 0.57 -9.08
N ALA A 55 -28.22 1.57 -8.96
CA ALA A 55 -27.87 2.17 -7.68
C ALA A 55 -28.68 3.45 -7.40
N ARG A 56 -28.91 3.72 -6.12
CA ARG A 56 -29.64 4.92 -5.67
C ARG A 56 -28.73 6.13 -5.47
N PHE A 57 -27.45 5.89 -5.18
CA PHE A 57 -26.49 6.91 -4.77
C PHE A 57 -25.42 7.14 -5.84
N PRO A 58 -24.94 8.38 -6.00
CA PRO A 58 -23.80 8.65 -6.88
C PRO A 58 -22.51 8.05 -6.31
N LEU A 59 -21.57 7.75 -7.19
CA LEU A 59 -20.31 7.07 -6.89
C LEU A 59 -19.11 8.00 -7.11
N ALA A 60 -18.27 8.17 -6.09
CA ALA A 60 -17.02 8.93 -6.17
C ALA A 60 -15.82 8.00 -6.26
N MET A 61 -14.96 8.21 -7.27
CA MET A 61 -13.74 7.45 -7.54
C MET A 61 -12.54 8.41 -7.68
N ASN A 62 -11.32 7.90 -7.43
CA ASN A 62 -10.07 8.63 -7.66
C ASN A 62 -9.93 9.96 -6.89
N VAL A 63 -10.66 10.11 -5.79
CA VAL A 63 -10.79 11.34 -5.01
C VAL A 63 -9.44 11.85 -4.50
N LEU A 64 -8.53 10.94 -4.14
CA LEU A 64 -7.18 11.21 -3.67
C LEU A 64 -6.09 10.66 -4.60
N ALA A 65 -6.44 10.28 -5.83
CA ALA A 65 -5.52 9.70 -6.80
C ALA A 65 -4.60 10.73 -7.51
N SER A 66 -4.11 11.74 -6.79
CA SER A 66 -3.05 12.63 -7.26
C SER A 66 -2.35 13.34 -6.10
N ASP A 67 -1.06 13.66 -6.24
CA ASP A 67 -0.30 14.42 -5.24
C ASP A 67 -0.94 15.79 -4.98
N LYS A 68 -1.42 16.45 -6.05
CA LYS A 68 -2.16 17.72 -5.94
C LYS A 68 -3.42 17.56 -5.08
N ARG A 69 -4.21 16.50 -5.25
CA ARG A 69 -5.42 16.28 -4.43
C ARG A 69 -5.09 15.93 -2.98
N ILE A 70 -3.99 15.20 -2.73
CA ILE A 70 -3.45 14.99 -1.38
C ILE A 70 -3.09 16.33 -0.73
N GLU A 71 -2.38 17.21 -1.43
CA GLU A 71 -2.03 18.54 -0.91
C GLU A 71 -3.25 19.40 -0.63
N LEU A 72 -4.25 19.38 -1.52
CA LEU A 72 -5.53 20.07 -1.32
C LEU A 72 -6.28 19.55 -0.10
N ALA A 73 -6.23 18.24 0.17
CA ALA A 73 -6.84 17.60 1.34
C ALA A 73 -6.15 17.99 2.65
N LEU A 74 -4.81 18.03 2.67
CA LEU A 74 -4.00 18.32 3.86
C LEU A 74 -3.79 19.84 4.07
N GLY A 75 -4.01 20.63 3.02
CA GLY A 75 -3.74 22.07 2.96
C GLY A 75 -2.26 22.42 2.88
N LYS A 76 -1.37 21.43 2.67
CA LYS A 76 0.07 21.58 2.43
C LYS A 76 0.68 20.26 1.95
N HIS A 77 1.93 20.33 1.49
CA HIS A 77 2.73 19.15 1.15
C HIS A 77 2.94 18.21 2.35
N PRO A 78 2.77 16.88 2.20
CA PRO A 78 2.91 15.90 3.30
C PRO A 78 4.27 15.94 3.99
N ASP A 79 5.39 16.01 3.25
CA ASP A 79 6.74 16.10 3.84
C ASP A 79 6.86 17.29 4.82
N ARG A 80 6.22 18.43 4.53
CA ARG A 80 6.23 19.60 5.43
C ARG A 80 5.50 19.34 6.74
N LEU A 81 4.43 18.53 6.74
CA LEU A 81 3.79 18.09 7.98
C LEU A 81 4.70 17.18 8.81
N GLY A 82 5.42 16.27 8.15
CA GLY A 82 6.39 15.40 8.81
C GLY A 82 7.56 16.17 9.42
N GLU A 83 8.13 17.13 8.68
CA GLU A 83 9.17 18.05 9.16
C GLU A 83 8.70 18.92 10.35
N GLU A 84 7.49 19.47 10.30
CA GLU A 84 6.91 20.24 11.40
C GLU A 84 6.68 19.39 12.65
N LEU A 85 6.32 18.11 12.47
CA LEU A 85 6.06 17.18 13.56
C LEU A 85 7.36 16.73 14.24
N ILE A 86 8.39 16.38 13.46
CA ILE A 86 9.70 15.98 14.01
C ILE A 86 10.36 17.16 14.74
N ALA A 87 10.36 18.36 14.18
CA ALA A 87 10.93 19.54 14.82
C ALA A 87 10.23 19.87 16.15
N PHE A 88 8.90 19.69 16.21
CA PHE A 88 8.16 19.84 17.44
C PHE A 88 8.54 18.77 18.48
N MET A 89 8.69 17.52 18.07
CA MET A 89 9.07 16.41 18.97
C MET A 89 10.49 16.55 19.50
N GLU A 90 11.44 16.97 18.66
CA GLU A 90 12.83 17.25 19.06
C GLU A 90 12.90 18.41 20.07
N ASP A 91 12.22 19.52 19.82
CA ASP A 91 12.18 20.66 20.76
C ASP A 91 11.40 20.34 22.06
N ALA A 92 10.53 19.35 22.02
CA ALA A 92 9.80 18.86 23.20
C ALA A 92 10.64 17.92 24.07
N LEU A 93 11.86 17.55 23.64
CA LEU A 93 12.78 16.70 24.38
C LEU A 93 14.04 17.49 24.78
N PRO A 94 14.27 17.77 26.09
CA PRO A 94 13.46 17.37 27.24
C PRO A 94 12.14 18.17 27.37
N PRO A 95 11.14 17.65 28.11
CA PRO A 95 9.81 18.28 28.23
C PRO A 95 9.85 19.77 28.58
N ASN A 96 9.51 20.61 27.61
CA ASN A 96 9.54 22.06 27.75
C ASN A 96 8.22 22.70 27.28
N PRO A 97 7.37 23.21 28.18
CA PRO A 97 6.10 23.83 27.81
C PRO A 97 6.23 25.02 26.84
N LYS A 98 7.40 25.66 26.75
CA LYS A 98 7.65 26.74 25.79
C LYS A 98 7.58 26.27 24.33
N VAL A 99 7.71 24.97 24.07
CA VAL A 99 7.61 24.39 22.72
C VAL A 99 6.28 24.71 22.05
N PHE A 100 5.19 24.75 22.84
CA PHE A 100 3.85 25.04 22.32
C PHE A 100 3.71 26.49 21.81
N PHE A 101 4.50 27.42 22.36
CA PHE A 101 4.54 28.80 21.88
C PHE A 101 5.47 28.99 20.68
N LYS A 102 6.56 28.21 20.61
CA LYS A 102 7.50 28.22 19.48
C LYS A 102 6.89 27.67 18.19
N HIS A 103 5.99 26.68 18.32
CA HIS A 103 5.37 25.97 17.20
C HIS A 103 3.84 26.16 17.19
N PRO A 104 3.33 27.37 16.92
CA PRO A 104 1.89 27.66 17.04
C PRO A 104 1.03 26.85 16.06
N GLY A 105 1.56 26.57 14.86
CA GLY A 105 0.90 25.75 13.84
C GLY A 105 0.70 24.30 14.30
N THR A 106 1.79 23.64 14.72
CA THR A 106 1.77 22.27 15.24
C THR A 106 0.95 22.17 16.53
N THR A 107 1.07 23.15 17.43
CA THR A 107 0.29 23.22 18.68
C THR A 107 -1.21 23.24 18.42
N ARG A 108 -1.67 24.07 17.48
CA ARG A 108 -3.08 24.08 17.08
C ARG A 108 -3.55 22.72 16.55
N ARG A 109 -2.69 22.02 15.80
CA ARG A 109 -2.98 20.68 15.27
C ARG A 109 -3.03 19.63 16.39
N ILE A 110 -2.13 19.70 17.37
CA ILE A 110 -2.14 18.82 18.56
C ILE A 110 -3.43 19.00 19.37
N ILE A 111 -3.86 20.24 19.63
CA ILE A 111 -5.14 20.54 20.30
C ILE A 111 -6.34 19.99 19.50
N SER A 112 -6.18 19.93 18.18
CA SER A 112 -7.18 19.42 17.25
C SER A 112 -7.19 17.90 17.14
N ALA A 113 -6.19 17.20 17.66
CA ALA A 113 -6.15 15.74 17.68
C ALA A 113 -7.25 15.15 18.59
N ILE A 114 -7.64 15.84 19.66
CA ILE A 114 -8.68 15.32 20.56
C ILE A 114 -10.05 15.37 19.85
N PRO A 115 -10.73 14.22 19.61
CA PRO A 115 -12.04 14.22 18.96
C PRO A 115 -13.09 14.87 19.86
N ARG A 116 -14.19 15.35 19.25
CA ARG A 116 -15.32 15.96 19.97
C ARG A 116 -16.63 15.25 19.67
N MET A 117 -17.46 15.07 20.69
CA MET A 117 -18.82 14.55 20.49
C MET A 117 -19.75 15.62 19.90
N THR A 118 -20.74 15.21 19.13
CA THR A 118 -21.77 16.10 18.59
C THR A 118 -23.17 15.49 18.69
N PHE A 119 -24.18 16.36 18.79
CA PHE A 119 -25.60 15.99 18.81
C PHE A 119 -26.30 16.23 17.47
N ARG A 120 -25.59 16.77 16.47
CA ARG A 120 -26.11 17.04 15.12
C ARG A 120 -25.28 16.28 14.07
N PRO A 121 -25.35 14.94 14.05
CA PRO A 121 -24.64 14.12 13.06
C PRO A 121 -25.33 14.21 11.70
N THR A 122 -24.55 14.53 10.67
CA THR A 122 -25.04 14.47 9.28
C THR A 122 -25.07 13.02 8.78
N SER A 123 -24.18 12.17 9.30
CA SER A 123 -24.13 10.74 8.97
C SER A 123 -25.34 9.92 9.41
N GLN A 124 -26.25 10.50 10.20
CA GLN A 124 -27.43 9.81 10.76
C GLN A 124 -28.74 10.55 10.50
N GLU A 125 -28.81 11.32 9.40
CA GLU A 125 -30.03 12.03 9.01
C GLU A 125 -31.14 11.09 8.54
N VAL A 126 -30.75 10.00 7.87
CA VAL A 126 -31.63 8.91 7.45
C VAL A 126 -31.21 7.65 8.21
N VAL A 127 -32.20 6.92 8.73
CA VAL A 127 -32.00 5.66 9.46
C VAL A 127 -32.88 4.61 8.80
N CYS A 128 -32.27 3.56 8.26
CA CYS A 128 -32.96 2.49 7.55
C CYS A 128 -32.47 1.11 8.01
N GLN A 129 -33.23 0.08 7.63
CA GLN A 129 -32.75 -1.30 7.69
C GLN A 129 -31.61 -1.49 6.68
N ALA A 130 -30.78 -2.51 6.90
CA ALA A 130 -29.68 -2.81 6.00
C ALA A 130 -30.21 -3.25 4.63
N ASN A 131 -29.77 -2.54 3.59
CA ASN A 131 -29.96 -2.91 2.20
C ASN A 131 -28.76 -2.43 1.38
N LEU A 132 -27.79 -3.32 1.16
CA LEU A 132 -26.60 -3.03 0.36
C LEU A 132 -26.88 -3.01 -1.15
N ASP A 133 -28.00 -3.58 -1.60
CA ASP A 133 -28.34 -3.68 -3.03
C ASP A 133 -28.62 -2.30 -3.67
N GLU A 134 -28.91 -1.28 -2.85
CA GLU A 134 -29.10 0.11 -3.29
C GLU A 134 -27.78 0.88 -3.49
N LEU A 135 -26.66 0.34 -3.04
CA LEU A 135 -25.36 1.00 -3.09
C LEU A 135 -24.61 0.64 -4.39
N PRO A 136 -23.88 1.59 -5.01
CA PRO A 136 -23.06 1.32 -6.20
C PRO A 136 -21.76 0.60 -5.82
N VAL A 137 -21.87 -0.57 -5.17
CA VAL A 137 -20.70 -1.39 -4.79
C VAL A 137 -20.07 -1.96 -6.06
N ILE A 138 -18.77 -1.74 -6.22
CA ILE A 138 -18.08 -2.11 -7.45
C ILE A 138 -17.61 -3.57 -7.42
N THR A 139 -17.64 -4.20 -8.60
CA THR A 139 -16.84 -5.41 -8.89
C THR A 139 -15.66 -4.95 -9.74
N SER A 140 -14.45 -5.00 -9.17
CA SER A 140 -13.30 -4.35 -9.75
C SER A 140 -12.77 -5.12 -10.94
N TRP A 141 -12.55 -6.42 -10.76
CA TRP A 141 -11.88 -7.28 -11.74
C TRP A 141 -12.74 -8.47 -12.16
N PRO A 142 -12.52 -9.03 -13.37
CA PRO A 142 -13.41 -10.05 -13.95
C PRO A 142 -13.62 -11.29 -13.07
N ASP A 143 -12.54 -11.79 -12.47
CA ASP A 143 -12.58 -12.99 -11.61
C ASP A 143 -12.81 -12.67 -10.13
N ASP A 144 -13.11 -11.42 -9.74
CA ASP A 144 -13.46 -11.12 -8.34
C ASP A 144 -14.66 -11.96 -7.90
N GLY A 145 -14.63 -12.48 -6.67
CA GLY A 145 -15.68 -13.34 -6.11
C GLY A 145 -17.05 -12.66 -5.94
N GLY A 146 -17.14 -11.35 -6.17
CA GLY A 146 -18.37 -10.56 -6.06
C GLY A 146 -18.07 -9.05 -5.99
N PRO A 147 -19.06 -8.22 -5.66
CA PRO A 147 -18.85 -6.80 -5.36
C PRO A 147 -18.19 -6.62 -3.99
N PHE A 148 -17.30 -5.64 -3.88
CA PHE A 148 -16.56 -5.33 -2.65
C PHE A 148 -16.70 -3.86 -2.26
N ILE A 149 -16.93 -3.64 -0.96
CA ILE A 149 -16.73 -2.32 -0.36
C ILE A 149 -15.21 -2.13 -0.19
N THR A 150 -14.64 -1.16 -0.92
CA THR A 150 -13.17 -0.99 -1.04
C THR A 150 -12.57 0.11 -0.16
N LEU A 151 -13.37 1.08 0.32
CA LEU A 151 -12.94 2.10 1.31
C LEU A 151 -13.66 2.01 2.68
N PRO A 152 -13.88 0.82 3.28
CA PRO A 152 -14.54 0.68 4.57
C PRO A 152 -13.62 1.10 5.72
N GLN A 153 -14.06 2.07 6.52
CA GLN A 153 -13.37 2.49 7.73
C GLN A 153 -13.99 1.79 8.94
N VAL A 154 -13.38 0.69 9.37
CA VAL A 154 -13.92 -0.25 10.35
C VAL A 154 -13.51 0.17 11.76
N PHE A 155 -14.50 0.61 12.53
CA PHE A 155 -14.37 0.98 13.94
C PHE A 155 -14.59 -0.24 14.82
N THR A 156 -13.57 -0.56 15.60
CA THR A 156 -13.61 -1.62 16.61
C THR A 156 -13.11 -1.11 17.95
N TYR A 157 -13.55 -1.75 19.02
CA TYR A 157 -13.11 -1.46 20.38
C TYR A 157 -12.63 -2.75 21.03
N ASP A 158 -11.45 -2.73 21.64
CA ASP A 158 -10.90 -3.88 22.32
C ASP A 158 -11.89 -4.33 23.41
N PRO A 159 -12.33 -5.59 23.39
CA PRO A 159 -13.24 -6.09 24.39
C PRO A 159 -12.70 -6.10 25.83
N HIS A 160 -11.38 -6.04 26.01
CA HIS A 160 -10.67 -6.08 27.30
C HIS A 160 -10.44 -4.69 27.89
N ASP A 161 -9.79 -3.77 27.16
CA ASP A 161 -9.39 -2.45 27.68
C ASP A 161 -10.16 -1.26 27.07
N GLY A 162 -11.03 -1.51 26.08
CA GLY A 162 -11.86 -0.50 25.45
C GLY A 162 -11.09 0.47 24.53
N LYS A 163 -9.86 0.18 24.15
CA LYS A 163 -9.13 0.97 23.15
C LYS A 163 -9.78 0.86 21.79
N ARG A 164 -9.79 1.97 21.05
CA ARG A 164 -10.32 2.02 19.67
C ARG A 164 -9.23 1.58 18.70
N ASN A 165 -9.64 0.90 17.64
CA ASN A 165 -8.88 0.74 16.41
C ASN A 165 -9.77 1.16 15.24
N LEU A 166 -9.20 1.92 14.32
CA LEU A 166 -9.81 2.23 13.03
C LEU A 166 -8.92 1.66 11.92
N GLY A 167 -9.41 0.65 11.21
CA GLY A 167 -8.68 0.02 10.11
C GLY A 167 -9.49 -0.03 8.82
N MET A 168 -8.78 -0.21 7.70
CA MET A 168 -9.40 -0.43 6.39
C MET A 168 -9.31 -1.90 6.00
N TYR A 169 -10.46 -2.56 5.87
CA TYR A 169 -10.54 -4.00 5.56
C TYR A 169 -11.59 -4.21 4.49
N ARG A 170 -11.22 -4.66 3.29
CA ARG A 170 -12.18 -4.91 2.20
C ARG A 170 -13.31 -5.82 2.67
N MET A 171 -14.53 -5.58 2.17
CA MET A 171 -15.72 -6.34 2.57
C MET A 171 -16.46 -6.82 1.32
N GLN A 172 -16.38 -8.13 1.04
CA GLN A 172 -17.20 -8.73 -0.02
C GLN A 172 -18.67 -8.69 0.38
N VAL A 173 -19.55 -8.21 -0.49
CA VAL A 173 -20.99 -8.25 -0.26
C VAL A 173 -21.53 -9.62 -0.65
N PHE A 174 -22.19 -10.31 0.29
CA PHE A 174 -22.83 -11.60 0.02
C PHE A 174 -24.31 -11.45 -0.32
N ASP A 175 -24.98 -10.51 0.34
CA ASP A 175 -26.38 -10.16 0.18
C ASP A 175 -26.63 -8.74 0.71
N GLY A 176 -27.88 -8.27 0.70
CA GLY A 176 -28.27 -6.94 1.15
C GLY A 176 -27.95 -6.61 2.63
N GLN A 177 -27.54 -7.58 3.46
CA GLN A 177 -27.32 -7.40 4.89
C GLN A 177 -26.01 -8.00 5.43
N THR A 178 -25.28 -8.78 4.63
CA THR A 178 -24.07 -9.46 5.09
C THR A 178 -22.86 -9.25 4.20
N THR A 179 -21.70 -9.14 4.83
CA THR A 179 -20.41 -9.03 4.14
C THR A 179 -19.35 -9.93 4.75
N GLY A 180 -18.32 -10.26 3.96
CA GLY A 180 -17.04 -10.74 4.50
C GLY A 180 -16.34 -9.67 5.33
N MET A 181 -15.51 -10.09 6.28
CA MET A 181 -14.70 -9.21 7.11
C MET A 181 -13.23 -9.66 7.09
N HIS A 182 -12.48 -9.13 6.13
CA HIS A 182 -11.09 -9.49 5.85
C HIS A 182 -10.08 -8.68 6.68
N TRP A 183 -10.10 -8.81 8.00
CA TRP A 183 -9.00 -8.28 8.80
C TRP A 183 -7.75 -9.17 8.66
N GLN A 184 -6.65 -8.58 8.17
CA GLN A 184 -5.37 -9.28 8.09
C GLN A 184 -4.80 -9.55 9.49
N ILE A 185 -3.90 -10.53 9.59
CA ILE A 185 -3.17 -10.82 10.82
C ILE A 185 -2.30 -9.62 11.22
N GLN A 186 -1.99 -9.49 12.52
CA GLN A 186 -1.17 -8.38 13.07
C GLN A 186 -1.75 -6.97 12.87
N LYS A 187 -3.02 -6.84 12.45
CA LYS A 187 -3.77 -5.57 12.43
C LYS A 187 -4.73 -5.51 13.62
N GLY A 188 -5.01 -4.30 14.13
CA GLY A 188 -5.73 -4.14 15.40
C GLY A 188 -7.15 -4.73 15.41
N GLY A 189 -7.92 -4.60 14.32
CA GLY A 189 -9.26 -5.21 14.21
C GLY A 189 -9.25 -6.74 14.37
N GLY A 190 -8.25 -7.42 13.81
CA GLY A 190 -8.07 -8.87 13.96
C GLY A 190 -7.73 -9.28 15.40
N PHE A 191 -6.91 -8.47 16.10
CA PHE A 191 -6.60 -8.70 17.52
C PHE A 191 -7.84 -8.52 18.40
N HIS A 192 -8.60 -7.43 18.21
CA HIS A 192 -9.85 -7.21 18.95
C HIS A 192 -10.86 -8.33 18.74
N PHE A 193 -11.01 -8.81 17.50
CA PHE A 193 -11.88 -9.95 17.19
C PHE A 193 -11.40 -11.25 17.86
N TYR A 194 -10.09 -11.52 17.85
CA TYR A 194 -9.51 -12.67 18.54
C TYR A 194 -9.78 -12.63 20.04
N GLN A 195 -9.67 -11.47 20.68
CA GLN A 195 -10.04 -11.31 22.10
C GLN A 195 -11.55 -11.54 22.32
N SER A 196 -12.41 -11.04 21.42
CA SER A 196 -13.85 -11.28 21.50
C SER A 196 -14.20 -12.76 21.38
N LYS A 197 -13.50 -13.48 20.50
CA LYS A 197 -13.61 -14.93 20.32
C LYS A 197 -13.19 -15.69 21.58
N LYS A 198 -12.09 -15.30 22.23
CA LYS A 198 -11.68 -15.87 23.53
C LYS A 198 -12.74 -15.67 24.61
N MET A 199 -13.45 -14.55 24.58
CA MET A 199 -14.52 -14.25 25.53
C MET A 199 -15.88 -14.89 25.15
N GLY A 200 -15.98 -15.56 24.00
CA GLY A 200 -17.22 -16.21 23.56
C GLY A 200 -18.39 -15.25 23.29
N ARG A 201 -18.11 -13.98 22.96
CA ARG A 201 -19.15 -12.94 22.74
C ARG A 201 -19.15 -12.41 21.32
N GLU A 202 -20.34 -12.02 20.85
CA GLU A 202 -20.49 -11.32 19.58
C GLU A 202 -19.67 -10.03 19.55
N PHE A 203 -19.04 -9.78 18.41
CA PHE A 203 -18.17 -8.64 18.24
C PHE A 203 -18.91 -7.51 17.53
N LYS A 204 -19.32 -6.49 18.30
CA LYS A 204 -20.03 -5.31 17.77
C LYS A 204 -19.04 -4.36 17.10
N ILE A 205 -19.32 -3.99 15.86
CA ILE A 205 -18.49 -3.08 15.08
C ILE A 205 -19.36 -2.05 14.36
N ALA A 206 -18.72 -0.99 13.85
CA ALA A 206 -19.35 -0.08 12.90
C ALA A 206 -18.39 0.24 11.76
N VAL A 207 -18.91 0.48 10.57
CA VAL A 207 -18.14 0.81 9.37
C VAL A 207 -18.58 2.17 8.86
N ALA A 208 -17.65 3.10 8.70
CA ALA A 208 -17.92 4.40 8.07
C ALA A 208 -17.49 4.37 6.59
N LEU A 209 -18.30 4.96 5.73
CA LEU A 209 -17.99 5.21 4.32
C LEU A 209 -18.13 6.71 4.04
N GLY A 210 -17.22 7.27 3.26
CA GLY A 210 -17.27 8.67 2.84
C GLY A 210 -16.93 9.66 3.94
N THR A 211 -15.84 9.42 4.65
CA THR A 211 -15.33 10.40 5.62
C THR A 211 -14.58 11.53 4.91
N ASP A 212 -14.16 12.52 5.67
CA ASP A 212 -13.22 13.50 5.15
C ASP A 212 -11.86 12.85 4.77
N PRO A 213 -11.11 13.45 3.83
CA PRO A 213 -9.83 12.93 3.38
C PRO A 213 -8.80 12.67 4.47
N ALA A 214 -8.75 13.52 5.51
CA ALA A 214 -7.74 13.37 6.57
C ALA A 214 -8.01 12.14 7.44
N LEU A 215 -9.29 11.78 7.67
CA LEU A 215 -9.64 10.55 8.36
C LEU A 215 -9.40 9.31 7.49
N LEU A 216 -9.66 9.42 6.18
CA LEU A 216 -9.34 8.34 5.24
C LEU A 216 -7.83 8.05 5.21
N LEU A 217 -7.00 9.10 5.07
CA LEU A 217 -5.55 9.01 5.15
C LEU A 217 -5.06 8.45 6.49
N ALA A 218 -5.65 8.90 7.60
CA ALA A 218 -5.28 8.40 8.92
C ALA A 218 -5.63 6.91 9.12
N THR A 219 -6.68 6.41 8.45
CA THR A 219 -7.08 4.99 8.57
C THR A 219 -6.08 4.05 7.90
N VAL A 220 -5.44 4.48 6.81
CA VAL A 220 -4.43 3.68 6.12
C VAL A 220 -3.03 3.86 6.71
N ALA A 221 -2.89 4.77 7.68
CA ALA A 221 -1.60 5.11 8.25
C ALA A 221 -1.08 4.04 9.21
N ALA A 222 0.18 3.65 9.05
CA ALA A 222 0.88 2.77 9.98
C ALA A 222 1.32 3.54 11.24
N LEU A 223 0.36 3.86 12.11
CA LEU A 223 0.62 4.65 13.31
C LEU A 223 1.32 3.84 14.41
N PRO A 224 2.19 4.48 15.22
CA PRO A 224 2.72 3.88 16.43
C PRO A 224 1.62 3.48 17.42
N GLU A 225 1.89 2.47 18.26
CA GLU A 225 0.97 2.06 19.31
C GLU A 225 0.60 3.22 20.26
N GLY A 226 -0.68 3.32 20.60
CA GLY A 226 -1.20 4.38 21.48
C GLY A 226 -1.60 5.67 20.77
N ILE A 227 -1.22 5.86 19.50
CA ILE A 227 -1.75 6.96 18.66
C ILE A 227 -2.91 6.43 17.84
N ASP A 228 -4.09 6.93 18.15
CA ASP A 228 -5.31 6.55 17.47
C ASP A 228 -5.52 7.32 16.14
N GLU A 229 -6.07 6.66 15.12
CA GLU A 229 -6.25 7.20 13.77
C GLU A 229 -7.21 8.40 13.74
N VAL A 230 -8.25 8.40 14.59
CA VAL A 230 -9.15 9.55 14.72
C VAL A 230 -8.40 10.74 15.30
N MET A 231 -7.48 10.51 16.24
CA MET A 231 -6.63 11.57 16.75
C MET A 231 -5.69 12.12 15.69
N PHE A 232 -5.02 11.23 14.96
CA PHE A 232 -4.13 11.61 13.89
C PHE A 232 -4.86 12.39 12.77
N SER A 233 -6.08 11.99 12.40
CA SER A 233 -6.91 12.74 11.45
C SER A 233 -7.20 14.17 11.89
N GLY A 234 -7.39 14.39 13.21
CA GLY A 234 -7.61 15.71 13.78
C GLY A 234 -6.37 16.60 13.68
N PHE A 235 -5.18 16.00 13.84
CA PHE A 235 -3.89 16.64 13.60
C PHE A 235 -3.69 16.99 12.12
N LEU A 236 -3.87 16.03 11.21
CA LEU A 236 -3.73 16.20 9.75
C LEU A 236 -4.65 17.28 9.19
N ARG A 237 -5.91 17.32 9.66
CA ARG A 237 -6.88 18.35 9.27
C ARG A 237 -6.66 19.69 9.99
N GLY A 238 -5.96 19.68 11.12
CA GLY A 238 -5.85 20.82 12.03
C GLY A 238 -7.20 21.23 12.66
N ARG A 239 -8.14 20.28 12.75
CA ARG A 239 -9.45 20.44 13.39
C ARG A 239 -9.98 19.12 13.96
N ARG A 240 -10.66 19.22 15.10
CA ARG A 240 -11.25 18.08 15.81
C ARG A 240 -12.26 17.30 14.97
N THR A 241 -12.04 16.00 14.88
CA THR A 241 -13.00 15.05 14.32
C THR A 241 -14.27 15.02 15.15
N ARG A 242 -15.42 15.21 14.50
CA ARG A 242 -16.72 15.11 15.16
C ARG A 242 -17.15 13.65 15.20
N MET A 243 -17.49 13.17 16.39
CA MET A 243 -17.93 11.81 16.63
C MET A 243 -19.36 11.81 17.18
N VAL A 244 -20.08 10.72 16.94
CA VAL A 244 -21.42 10.46 17.47
C VAL A 244 -21.53 8.99 17.85
N LYS A 245 -22.45 8.63 18.75
CA LYS A 245 -22.73 7.22 19.08
C LYS A 245 -23.53 6.58 17.93
N GLY A 246 -23.24 5.32 17.63
CA GLY A 246 -24.07 4.48 16.76
C GLY A 246 -25.52 4.37 17.26
N ARG A 247 -26.42 4.05 16.34
CA ARG A 247 -27.86 3.90 16.57
C ARG A 247 -28.26 2.50 17.05
N SER A 248 -27.55 1.45 16.66
CA SER A 248 -27.76 0.07 17.13
C SER A 248 -26.59 -0.50 17.92
N VAL A 249 -25.37 0.06 17.78
CA VAL A 249 -24.18 -0.38 18.52
C VAL A 249 -23.60 0.72 19.42
N PRO A 250 -22.90 0.36 20.52
CA PRO A 250 -22.29 1.34 21.44
C PRO A 250 -20.97 1.94 20.92
N ILE A 251 -20.73 1.90 19.61
CA ILE A 251 -19.50 2.33 18.94
C ILE A 251 -19.61 3.83 18.63
N LYS A 252 -18.52 4.59 18.81
CA LYS A 252 -18.45 6.00 18.39
C LYS A 252 -17.97 6.06 16.95
N VAL A 253 -18.74 6.70 16.08
CA VAL A 253 -18.49 6.80 14.63
C VAL A 253 -18.35 8.26 14.19
N PRO A 254 -17.73 8.54 13.03
CA PRO A 254 -17.64 9.89 12.49
C PRO A 254 -19.03 10.47 12.20
N ALA A 255 -19.29 11.66 12.72
CA ALA A 255 -20.58 12.33 12.59
C ALA A 255 -20.85 12.90 11.19
N ASP A 256 -19.83 12.90 10.33
CA ASP A 256 -19.81 13.53 9.01
C ASP A 256 -19.50 12.57 7.86
N ALA A 257 -19.49 11.27 8.13
CA ALA A 257 -19.43 10.25 7.10
C ALA A 257 -20.69 10.27 6.21
N GLU A 258 -20.57 9.77 4.98
CA GLU A 258 -21.70 9.61 4.06
C GLU A 258 -22.62 8.47 4.52
N PHE A 259 -22.04 7.34 4.94
CA PHE A 259 -22.76 6.16 5.46
C PHE A 259 -22.09 5.62 6.72
N ILE A 260 -22.90 5.06 7.63
CA ILE A 260 -22.47 4.21 8.74
C ILE A 260 -23.24 2.89 8.67
N LEU A 261 -22.52 1.78 8.61
CA LEU A 261 -23.05 0.41 8.70
C LEU A 261 -22.81 -0.10 10.12
N GLU A 262 -23.83 -0.56 10.82
CA GLU A 262 -23.76 -0.98 12.23
C GLU A 262 -24.20 -2.43 12.41
N GLY A 263 -23.43 -3.23 13.15
CA GLY A 263 -23.75 -4.65 13.25
C GLY A 263 -22.82 -5.47 14.14
N THR A 264 -22.81 -6.77 13.89
CA THR A 264 -22.06 -7.77 14.68
C THR A 264 -21.29 -8.73 13.77
N VAL A 265 -20.17 -9.23 14.28
CA VAL A 265 -19.43 -10.35 13.69
C VAL A 265 -19.49 -11.52 14.65
N HIS A 266 -20.00 -12.66 14.17
CA HIS A 266 -20.06 -13.88 14.96
C HIS A 266 -18.70 -14.57 15.01
N PRO A 267 -18.21 -14.99 16.21
CA PRO A 267 -16.87 -15.60 16.35
C PRO A 267 -16.64 -16.93 15.62
N THR A 268 -17.72 -17.60 15.21
CA THR A 268 -17.72 -18.96 14.66
C THR A 268 -18.21 -19.04 13.22
N GLU A 269 -18.95 -18.04 12.73
CA GLU A 269 -19.45 -18.04 11.36
C GLU A 269 -18.35 -17.58 10.41
N LEU A 270 -18.05 -18.42 9.42
CA LEU A 270 -17.11 -18.11 8.35
C LEU A 270 -17.76 -18.42 7.00
N ARG A 271 -17.57 -17.53 6.01
CA ARG A 271 -17.97 -17.75 4.61
C ARG A 271 -16.78 -17.58 3.69
N MET A 272 -16.86 -18.17 2.50
CA MET A 272 -15.82 -18.02 1.49
C MET A 272 -15.84 -16.58 0.97
N GLU A 273 -14.72 -15.88 1.10
CA GLU A 273 -14.48 -14.58 0.50
C GLU A 273 -13.43 -14.71 -0.60
N GLY A 274 -13.57 -13.93 -1.67
CA GLY A 274 -12.64 -13.84 -2.77
C GLY A 274 -12.91 -14.88 -3.87
N PRO A 275 -12.03 -14.97 -4.87
CA PRO A 275 -10.76 -14.23 -4.98
C PRO A 275 -11.00 -12.71 -5.19
N PHE A 276 -9.94 -11.91 -5.04
CA PHE A 276 -10.04 -10.45 -5.16
C PHE A 276 -8.75 -9.89 -5.74
N GLY A 277 -8.82 -9.01 -6.73
CA GLY A 277 -7.65 -8.33 -7.25
C GLY A 277 -7.07 -7.33 -6.26
N ASP A 278 -5.85 -7.58 -5.80
CA ASP A 278 -5.20 -6.78 -4.77
C ASP A 278 -4.10 -5.85 -5.30
N HIS A 279 -3.51 -5.06 -4.39
CA HIS A 279 -2.49 -4.05 -4.71
C HIS A 279 -1.13 -4.62 -5.14
N PHE A 280 -0.92 -5.94 -5.07
CA PHE A 280 0.23 -6.58 -5.73
C PHE A 280 -0.02 -6.78 -7.22
N GLY A 281 -1.19 -6.41 -7.74
CA GLY A 281 -1.55 -6.59 -9.14
C GLY A 281 -1.88 -8.03 -9.52
N HIS A 282 -2.22 -8.86 -8.54
CA HIS A 282 -2.60 -10.26 -8.72
C HIS A 282 -3.88 -10.57 -7.93
N TYR A 283 -4.50 -11.71 -8.20
CA TYR A 283 -5.65 -12.18 -7.42
C TYR A 283 -5.23 -12.76 -6.07
N SER A 284 -5.70 -12.20 -4.96
CA SER A 284 -5.65 -12.87 -3.67
C SER A 284 -6.44 -14.19 -3.74
N HIS A 285 -5.93 -15.24 -3.11
CA HIS A 285 -6.67 -16.51 -3.00
C HIS A 285 -7.96 -16.35 -2.20
N ALA A 286 -9.00 -17.08 -2.61
CA ALA A 286 -10.24 -17.20 -1.83
C ALA A 286 -9.98 -17.95 -0.52
N SER A 287 -10.57 -17.48 0.58
CA SER A 287 -10.45 -18.12 1.89
C SER A 287 -11.67 -17.85 2.77
N LYS A 288 -11.79 -18.60 3.87
CA LYS A 288 -12.89 -18.46 4.82
C LYS A 288 -12.63 -17.31 5.79
N PHE A 289 -13.46 -16.27 5.74
CA PHE A 289 -13.39 -15.12 6.65
C PHE A 289 -14.66 -14.96 7.49
N PRO A 290 -14.59 -14.27 8.64
CA PRO A 290 -15.75 -13.92 9.45
C PRO A 290 -16.79 -13.13 8.67
N VAL A 291 -18.06 -13.28 9.08
CA VAL A 291 -19.20 -12.60 8.46
C VAL A 291 -19.65 -11.44 9.33
N PHE A 292 -19.77 -10.27 8.72
CA PHE A 292 -20.38 -9.09 9.33
C PHE A 292 -21.85 -9.02 8.97
N HIS A 293 -22.71 -9.07 10.00
CA HIS A 293 -24.15 -8.92 9.90
C HIS A 293 -24.55 -7.49 10.19
N ILE A 294 -25.05 -6.80 9.17
CA ILE A 294 -25.44 -5.40 9.25
C ILE A 294 -26.88 -5.33 9.76
N SER A 295 -27.04 -4.77 10.95
CA SER A 295 -28.35 -4.57 11.58
C SER A 295 -29.01 -3.25 11.20
N LYS A 296 -28.21 -2.24 10.85
CA LYS A 296 -28.69 -0.88 10.62
C LYS A 296 -27.74 -0.12 9.70
N VAL A 297 -28.32 0.67 8.81
CA VAL A 297 -27.59 1.64 8.00
C VAL A 297 -28.11 3.03 8.33
N THR A 298 -27.18 3.96 8.49
CA THR A 298 -27.51 5.38 8.62
C THR A 298 -26.70 6.17 7.62
N HIS A 299 -27.28 7.22 7.04
CA HIS A 299 -26.60 7.99 6.01
C HIS A 299 -27.09 9.45 5.95
N ARG A 300 -26.34 10.27 5.21
CA ARG A 300 -26.71 11.63 4.83
C ARG A 300 -27.88 11.64 3.84
N LYS A 301 -28.72 12.67 3.84
CA LYS A 301 -29.87 12.74 2.89
C LYS A 301 -29.48 12.60 1.42
N ASN A 302 -28.38 13.25 1.01
CA ASN A 302 -27.84 13.20 -0.35
C ASN A 302 -26.46 12.54 -0.32
N ALA A 303 -26.38 11.31 0.19
CA ALA A 303 -25.12 10.64 0.41
C ALA A 303 -24.38 10.34 -0.91
N ILE A 304 -23.05 10.40 -0.87
CA ILE A 304 -22.17 10.01 -1.98
C ILE A 304 -21.41 8.76 -1.56
N TYR A 305 -21.48 7.69 -2.35
CA TYR A 305 -20.76 6.46 -2.07
C TYR A 305 -19.32 6.56 -2.59
N PRO A 306 -18.28 6.46 -1.75
CA PRO A 306 -16.91 6.41 -2.24
C PRO A 306 -16.48 4.96 -2.52
N ALA A 307 -15.71 4.77 -3.59
CA ALA A 307 -14.95 3.55 -3.78
C ALA A 307 -13.58 3.87 -4.39
N THR A 308 -12.71 2.88 -4.33
CA THR A 308 -11.41 2.87 -4.98
C THR A 308 -11.18 1.54 -5.68
N VAL A 309 -10.23 1.53 -6.62
CA VAL A 309 -9.72 0.32 -7.25
C VAL A 309 -8.30 0.10 -6.77
N VAL A 310 -7.99 -1.13 -6.37
CA VAL A 310 -6.61 -1.61 -6.19
C VAL A 310 -6.30 -2.63 -7.28
N GLY A 311 -5.04 -2.73 -7.65
CA GLY A 311 -4.61 -3.61 -8.71
C GLY A 311 -3.15 -3.42 -9.08
N ARG A 312 -2.81 -3.68 -10.35
CA ARG A 312 -1.45 -3.47 -10.86
C ARG A 312 -1.08 -1.98 -10.70
N PRO A 313 -0.01 -1.63 -9.99
CA PRO A 313 0.33 -0.23 -9.74
C PRO A 313 0.65 0.52 -11.05
N PRO A 314 0.40 1.84 -11.11
CA PRO A 314 -0.10 2.69 -10.02
C PRO A 314 -1.64 2.68 -9.90
N MET A 315 -2.13 2.78 -8.66
CA MET A 315 -3.55 2.96 -8.30
C MET A 315 -3.68 4.07 -7.23
N GLU A 316 -4.89 4.38 -6.75
CA GLU A 316 -5.11 5.47 -5.79
C GLU A 316 -4.32 5.29 -4.47
N ASP A 317 -4.12 4.04 -4.07
CA ASP A 317 -3.32 3.63 -2.91
C ASP A 317 -1.86 4.10 -2.97
N LYS A 318 -1.27 4.27 -4.17
CA LYS A 318 0.05 4.94 -4.36
C LYS A 318 0.10 6.26 -3.61
N TYR A 319 -0.88 7.13 -3.86
CA TYR A 319 -0.89 8.49 -3.35
C TYR A 319 -1.17 8.52 -1.85
N LEU A 320 -2.07 7.65 -1.38
CA LEU A 320 -2.38 7.51 0.04
C LEU A 320 -1.17 7.00 0.84
N GLY A 321 -0.50 5.96 0.35
CA GLY A 321 0.69 5.38 0.98
C GLY A 321 1.88 6.35 0.95
N ASN A 322 2.13 7.00 -0.19
CA ASN A 322 3.18 8.02 -0.33
C ASN A 322 2.96 9.19 0.64
N ALA A 323 1.75 9.74 0.71
CA ALA A 323 1.44 10.81 1.65
C ALA A 323 1.68 10.39 3.10
N THR A 324 1.26 9.17 3.46
CA THR A 324 1.43 8.62 4.80
C THR A 324 2.91 8.47 5.17
N GLN A 325 3.73 7.86 4.30
CA GLN A 325 5.15 7.69 4.58
C GLN A 325 5.91 9.03 4.62
N GLN A 326 5.49 10.03 3.85
CA GLN A 326 6.07 11.37 3.91
C GLN A 326 5.75 12.09 5.24
N VAL A 327 4.54 11.90 5.78
CA VAL A 327 4.19 12.47 7.10
C VAL A 327 4.87 11.73 8.25
N LEU A 328 4.87 10.39 8.21
CA LEU A 328 5.28 9.55 9.35
C LEU A 328 6.75 9.10 9.28
N GLY A 329 7.31 8.92 8.09
CA GLY A 329 8.69 8.48 7.86
C GLY A 329 9.72 9.26 8.68
N PRO A 330 9.65 10.61 8.74
CA PRO A 330 10.50 11.42 9.59
C PRO A 330 10.57 11.00 11.06
N LEU A 331 9.49 10.43 11.63
CA LEU A 331 9.39 10.05 13.04
C LEU A 331 10.27 8.87 13.42
N ILE A 332 10.69 8.05 12.45
CA ILE A 332 11.59 6.92 12.72
C ILE A 332 12.90 7.38 13.37
N ARG A 333 13.31 8.63 13.10
CA ARG A 333 14.54 9.24 13.60
C ARG A 333 14.54 9.45 15.12
N LEU A 334 13.37 9.47 15.74
CA LEU A 334 13.24 9.51 17.20
C LEU A 334 13.71 8.21 17.85
N ILE A 335 13.66 7.09 17.12
CA ILE A 335 14.05 5.76 17.59
C ILE A 335 15.41 5.37 17.01
N HIS A 336 15.63 5.69 15.73
CA HIS A 336 16.83 5.38 14.97
C HIS A 336 17.47 6.67 14.43
N PRO A 337 18.23 7.40 15.26
CA PRO A 337 18.82 8.69 14.86
C PRO A 337 19.83 8.59 13.71
N GLU A 338 20.36 7.39 13.44
CA GLU A 338 21.22 7.13 12.28
C GLU A 338 20.49 7.17 10.93
N ILE A 339 19.16 7.03 10.91
CA ILE A 339 18.39 7.05 9.67
C ILE A 339 18.26 8.49 9.18
N ARG A 340 18.63 8.74 7.92
CA ARG A 340 18.45 10.04 7.28
C ARG A 340 17.12 10.13 6.53
N ASP A 341 16.77 9.07 5.81
CA ASP A 341 15.49 8.95 5.10
C ASP A 341 15.14 7.47 4.86
N LEU A 342 13.88 7.17 4.56
CA LEU A 342 13.44 5.86 4.11
C LEU A 342 12.35 5.98 3.06
N TRP A 343 12.28 5.00 2.17
CA TRP A 343 11.25 4.96 1.13
C TRP A 343 10.77 3.55 0.86
N ALA A 344 9.48 3.31 1.09
CA ALA A 344 8.80 2.10 0.70
C ALA A 344 8.25 2.26 -0.72
N TYR A 345 8.65 1.37 -1.62
CA TYR A 345 8.31 1.45 -3.04
C TYR A 345 6.89 0.93 -3.28
N TYR A 346 5.97 1.82 -3.69
CA TYR A 346 4.57 1.46 -3.97
C TYR A 346 4.47 0.50 -5.16
N GLU A 347 5.41 0.56 -6.11
CA GLU A 347 5.52 -0.34 -7.25
C GLU A 347 5.68 -1.80 -6.81
N ALA A 348 6.30 -2.00 -5.63
CA ALA A 348 6.48 -3.29 -4.99
C ALA A 348 5.38 -3.59 -3.94
N GLY A 349 4.30 -2.82 -3.90
CA GLY A 349 3.23 -2.96 -2.91
C GLY A 349 3.61 -2.44 -1.51
N PHE A 350 4.55 -1.49 -1.42
CA PHE A 350 5.14 -0.91 -0.19
C PHE A 350 5.93 -1.88 0.69
N HIS A 351 5.37 -3.05 0.99
CA HIS A 351 5.97 -4.03 1.91
C HIS A 351 7.06 -4.88 1.26
N ASN A 352 7.15 -5.02 -0.07
CA ASN A 352 8.19 -5.88 -0.64
C ASN A 352 9.56 -5.22 -0.77
N LEU A 353 9.64 -3.89 -0.88
CA LEU A 353 10.91 -3.17 -1.06
C LEU A 353 10.94 -1.87 -0.23
N LEU A 354 11.86 -1.84 0.72
CA LEU A 354 12.20 -0.67 1.53
C LEU A 354 13.66 -0.29 1.29
N VAL A 355 13.90 0.98 0.96
CA VAL A 355 15.26 1.54 0.94
C VAL A 355 15.42 2.46 2.14
N VAL A 356 16.52 2.31 2.88
CA VAL A 356 16.83 3.10 4.07
C VAL A 356 18.18 3.78 3.88
N SER A 357 18.20 5.11 3.92
CA SER A 357 19.42 5.90 3.95
C SER A 357 19.91 6.04 5.38
N VAL A 358 21.14 5.58 5.63
CA VAL A 358 21.72 5.46 6.98
C VAL A 358 23.08 6.15 7.03
N GLU A 359 23.30 6.95 8.06
CA GLU A 359 24.62 7.42 8.45
C GLU A 359 25.28 6.37 9.34
N GLU A 360 26.30 5.69 8.83
CA GLU A 360 27.06 4.72 9.63
C GLU A 360 28.09 5.43 10.53
N ARG A 361 27.88 5.34 11.84
CA ARG A 361 28.81 5.87 12.86
C ARG A 361 29.89 4.85 13.24
N TYR A 362 29.61 3.58 13.01
CA TYR A 362 30.54 2.47 13.17
C TYR A 362 30.22 1.39 12.13
N GLN A 363 31.18 0.50 11.92
CA GLN A 363 31.09 -0.56 10.93
C GLN A 363 29.84 -1.44 11.17
N LYS A 364 29.03 -1.64 10.11
CA LYS A 364 27.84 -2.49 10.09
C LYS A 364 26.68 -1.98 10.94
N GLU A 365 26.66 -0.68 11.24
CA GLU A 365 25.51 -0.04 11.86
C GLU A 365 24.26 -0.16 10.97
N ALA A 366 24.40 0.01 9.66
CA ALA A 366 23.28 -0.10 8.72
C ALA A 366 22.61 -1.48 8.76
N MET A 367 23.39 -2.55 8.87
CA MET A 367 22.88 -3.91 9.02
C MET A 367 22.11 -4.09 10.34
N LYS A 368 22.61 -3.54 11.45
CA LYS A 368 21.91 -3.54 12.75
C LYS A 368 20.58 -2.78 12.65
N THR A 369 20.58 -1.62 12.00
CA THR A 369 19.38 -0.81 11.78
C THR A 369 18.34 -1.54 10.91
N ALA A 370 18.77 -2.18 9.83
CA ALA A 370 17.90 -2.98 8.96
C ALA A 370 17.21 -4.13 9.73
N ILE A 371 17.95 -4.87 10.56
CA ILE A 371 17.38 -5.93 11.40
C ILE A 371 16.36 -5.38 12.39
N SER A 372 16.64 -4.23 13.01
CA SER A 372 15.72 -3.59 13.97
C SER A 372 14.39 -3.21 13.30
N ILE A 373 14.45 -2.50 12.18
CA ILE A 373 13.27 -2.06 11.42
C ILE A 373 12.41 -3.24 10.98
N MET A 374 13.04 -4.35 10.57
CA MET A 374 12.33 -5.58 10.19
C MET A 374 11.66 -6.30 11.38
N GLY A 375 11.85 -5.84 12.61
CA GLY A 375 11.13 -6.27 13.80
C GLY A 375 10.03 -5.30 14.26
N GLU A 376 9.91 -4.13 13.64
CA GLU A 376 9.13 -3.01 14.16
C GLU A 376 7.79 -2.83 13.45
N GLY A 377 6.70 -2.87 14.22
CA GLY A 377 5.35 -2.51 13.76
C GLY A 377 5.00 -3.09 12.39
N GLN A 378 4.55 -2.22 11.47
CA GLN A 378 4.21 -2.60 10.10
C GLN A 378 5.43 -2.81 9.20
N LEU A 379 6.60 -2.25 9.54
CA LEU A 379 7.84 -2.46 8.80
C LEU A 379 8.35 -3.90 8.97
N SER A 380 7.85 -4.63 9.97
CA SER A 380 8.09 -6.06 10.12
C SER A 380 7.60 -6.92 8.96
N LEU A 381 6.66 -6.43 8.14
CA LEU A 381 6.19 -7.10 6.92
C LEU A 381 7.18 -6.95 5.75
N THR A 382 8.19 -6.08 5.87
CA THR A 382 9.13 -5.77 4.79
C THR A 382 9.86 -7.01 4.27
N LYS A 383 9.83 -7.29 2.96
CA LYS A 383 10.53 -8.44 2.35
C LYS A 383 11.99 -8.15 2.03
N CYS A 384 12.25 -7.05 1.34
CA CYS A 384 13.58 -6.65 0.92
C CYS A 384 13.94 -5.29 1.53
N VAL A 385 15.00 -5.26 2.34
CA VAL A 385 15.59 -4.02 2.83
C VAL A 385 16.90 -3.76 2.09
N VAL A 386 17.04 -2.58 1.53
CA VAL A 386 18.31 -2.09 0.97
C VAL A 386 18.77 -0.90 1.81
N THR A 387 19.94 -1.00 2.45
CA THR A 387 20.55 0.14 3.13
C THR A 387 21.51 0.86 2.20
N VAL A 388 21.46 2.19 2.18
CA VAL A 388 22.35 3.05 1.39
C VAL A 388 22.93 4.14 2.28
N SER A 389 24.03 4.76 1.87
CA SER A 389 24.65 5.85 2.65
C SER A 389 23.73 7.08 2.77
N GLU A 390 24.03 7.91 3.77
CA GLU A 390 23.31 9.12 4.16
C GLU A 390 23.11 10.16 3.05
N ASP A 391 23.93 10.10 1.99
CA ASP A 391 23.90 11.00 0.84
C ASP A 391 23.13 10.44 -0.37
N VAL A 392 22.60 9.22 -0.27
CA VAL A 392 21.82 8.58 -1.33
C VAL A 392 20.35 8.79 -1.06
N ASN A 393 19.65 9.44 -2.00
CA ASN A 393 18.20 9.61 -1.93
C ASN A 393 17.50 8.25 -2.12
N PRO A 394 16.79 7.71 -1.11
CA PRO A 394 16.14 6.40 -1.21
C PRO A 394 14.95 6.39 -2.21
N ARG A 395 14.44 7.57 -2.59
CA ARG A 395 13.34 7.75 -3.54
C ARG A 395 13.81 7.69 -5.01
N ASP A 396 15.10 7.87 -5.26
CA ASP A 396 15.71 7.78 -6.60
C ASP A 396 16.29 6.38 -6.81
N PHE A 397 15.52 5.52 -7.50
CA PHE A 397 15.92 4.15 -7.76
C PHE A 397 17.25 4.03 -8.51
N ASN A 398 17.60 4.98 -9.39
CA ASN A 398 18.88 4.98 -10.09
C ASN A 398 20.05 5.29 -9.15
N ALA A 399 19.87 6.22 -8.20
CA ALA A 399 20.85 6.49 -7.16
C ALA A 399 21.06 5.26 -6.25
N VAL A 400 19.99 4.55 -5.91
CA VAL A 400 20.04 3.29 -5.14
C VAL A 400 20.79 2.20 -5.91
N LEU A 401 20.46 1.99 -7.18
CA LEU A 401 21.17 1.03 -8.04
C LEU A 401 22.67 1.38 -8.14
N LYS A 402 23.00 2.66 -8.30
CA LYS A 402 24.39 3.12 -8.31
C LYS A 402 25.10 2.80 -6.99
N ALA A 403 24.45 3.01 -5.84
CA ALA A 403 25.02 2.66 -4.53
C ALA A 403 25.28 1.15 -4.42
N ILE A 404 24.32 0.31 -4.83
CA ILE A 404 24.50 -1.15 -4.90
C ILE A 404 25.70 -1.49 -5.77
N ARG A 405 25.83 -0.88 -6.95
CA ARG A 405 26.94 -1.15 -7.87
C ARG A 405 28.30 -0.91 -7.25
N GLU A 406 28.43 0.23 -6.58
CA GLU A 406 29.70 0.74 -6.10
C GLU A 406 30.11 0.07 -4.78
N ASN A 407 29.15 -0.32 -3.95
CA ASN A 407 29.42 -0.70 -2.56
C ASN A 407 29.07 -2.14 -2.20
N PHE A 408 28.07 -2.77 -2.84
CA PHE A 408 27.55 -4.07 -2.41
C PHE A 408 28.50 -5.23 -2.74
N ASN A 409 28.91 -5.95 -1.68
CA ASN A 409 29.61 -7.22 -1.76
C ASN A 409 28.80 -8.32 -1.02
N PRO A 410 28.19 -9.27 -1.75
CA PRO A 410 27.31 -10.28 -1.14
C PRO A 410 28.00 -11.20 -0.13
N THR A 411 29.34 -11.19 -0.06
CA THR A 411 30.08 -11.94 0.97
C THR A 411 29.81 -11.39 2.38
N TYR A 412 29.67 -10.07 2.51
CA TYR A 412 29.60 -9.37 3.80
C TYR A 412 28.32 -8.54 3.97
N ASP A 413 27.63 -8.29 2.86
CA ASP A 413 26.60 -7.27 2.76
C ASP A 413 25.22 -7.85 2.44
N PHE A 414 25.08 -9.18 2.43
CA PHE A 414 23.82 -9.85 2.15
C PHE A 414 23.42 -10.78 3.28
N ILE A 415 22.18 -10.65 3.74
CA ILE A 415 21.56 -11.59 4.67
C ILE A 415 20.24 -12.07 4.06
N VAL A 416 20.02 -13.38 4.11
CA VAL A 416 18.70 -13.99 3.89
C VAL A 416 18.20 -14.55 5.20
N ILE A 417 16.94 -14.25 5.53
CA ILE A 417 16.27 -14.74 6.74
C ILE A 417 15.13 -15.64 6.29
N PRO A 418 15.32 -16.97 6.26
CA PRO A 418 14.30 -17.90 5.82
C PRO A 418 13.25 -18.16 6.91
N LYS A 419 12.06 -18.59 6.49
CA LYS A 419 10.97 -19.11 7.37
C LYS A 419 10.44 -18.10 8.39
N VAL A 420 10.34 -16.84 8.00
CA VAL A 420 9.82 -15.73 8.80
C VAL A 420 8.42 -15.31 8.35
N PRO A 421 7.70 -14.51 9.16
CA PRO A 421 6.43 -13.93 8.76
C PRO A 421 6.54 -13.06 7.50
N LEU A 422 5.59 -13.19 6.59
CA LEU A 422 5.43 -12.34 5.40
C LEU A 422 4.01 -11.76 5.36
N ASP A 423 3.80 -10.78 4.49
CA ASP A 423 2.46 -10.23 4.24
C ASP A 423 1.49 -11.33 3.80
N THR A 424 0.22 -11.22 4.20
CA THR A 424 -0.83 -12.18 3.84
C THR A 424 -1.04 -12.31 2.33
N LEU A 425 -0.76 -11.25 1.59
CA LEU A 425 -0.90 -11.19 0.14
C LEU A 425 0.34 -11.69 -0.61
N ASP A 426 1.49 -11.84 0.07
CA ASP A 426 2.69 -12.41 -0.57
C ASP A 426 2.52 -13.92 -0.77
N PHE A 427 2.20 -14.29 -2.02
CA PHE A 427 2.03 -15.67 -2.47
C PHE A 427 3.35 -16.35 -2.87
N THR A 428 4.47 -15.62 -2.88
CA THR A 428 5.70 -16.08 -3.53
C THR A 428 6.30 -17.29 -2.84
N SER A 429 6.04 -17.53 -1.56
CA SER A 429 6.51 -18.69 -0.80
C SER A 429 5.63 -19.96 -0.95
N TYR A 430 4.47 -19.85 -1.60
CA TYR A 430 3.37 -20.83 -1.59
C TYR A 430 2.75 -21.10 -0.20
N LYS A 431 3.08 -20.28 0.80
CA LYS A 431 2.56 -20.42 2.16
C LYS A 431 2.05 -19.08 2.66
N MET A 432 0.76 -19.01 2.96
CA MET A 432 0.16 -17.81 3.52
C MET A 432 0.87 -17.39 4.81
N ASN A 433 1.25 -16.11 4.90
CA ASN A 433 1.93 -15.49 6.05
C ASN A 433 3.35 -16.00 6.37
N GLN A 434 3.98 -16.83 5.54
CA GLN A 434 5.33 -17.35 5.80
C GLN A 434 6.17 -17.30 4.53
N GLY A 435 7.43 -16.89 4.63
CA GLY A 435 8.43 -17.11 3.58
C GLY A 435 9.79 -16.61 4.00
N SER A 436 10.47 -15.86 3.14
CA SER A 436 11.82 -15.39 3.41
C SER A 436 11.96 -13.88 3.18
N LYS A 437 12.89 -13.27 3.93
CA LYS A 437 13.26 -11.86 3.79
C LYS A 437 14.75 -11.74 3.43
N MET A 438 15.13 -10.58 2.91
CA MET A 438 16.52 -10.27 2.60
C MET A 438 16.93 -8.85 3.00
N ILE A 439 18.20 -8.69 3.32
CA ILE A 439 18.86 -7.41 3.56
C ILE A 439 20.04 -7.29 2.60
N MET A 440 20.16 -6.14 1.94
CA MET A 440 21.31 -5.75 1.13
C MET A 440 21.91 -4.47 1.67
N ASP A 441 23.18 -4.53 2.04
CA ASP A 441 23.93 -3.40 2.57
C ASP A 441 24.78 -2.75 1.46
N ALA A 442 24.34 -1.59 0.99
CA ALA A 442 24.99 -0.83 -0.07
C ALA A 442 25.56 0.51 0.44
N THR A 443 25.80 0.63 1.75
CA THR A 443 26.54 1.76 2.33
C THR A 443 28.01 1.74 1.91
N LYS A 444 28.65 2.91 1.91
CA LYS A 444 30.04 3.09 1.47
C LYS A 444 31.00 2.19 2.24
N SER A 445 31.62 1.23 1.54
CA SER A 445 32.64 0.32 2.08
C SER A 445 34.08 0.78 1.83
N GLY A 446 34.28 1.94 1.19
CA GLY A 446 35.58 2.51 0.85
C GLY A 446 36.27 1.88 -0.38
N ALA A 447 35.76 0.78 -0.91
CA ALA A 447 36.26 0.13 -2.12
C ALA A 447 35.60 0.72 -3.38
N LYS A 448 36.36 1.34 -4.27
CA LYS A 448 35.84 1.82 -5.57
C LYS A 448 36.10 0.79 -6.67
N ASP A 449 35.08 0.07 -7.11
CA ASP A 449 35.17 -0.79 -8.30
C ASP A 449 35.07 0.08 -9.57
N LYS A 450 36.18 0.67 -10.00
CA LYS A 450 36.26 1.53 -11.20
C LYS A 450 36.41 0.72 -12.50
N LYS A 451 35.54 -0.26 -12.74
CA LYS A 451 35.56 -0.98 -14.02
C LYS A 451 34.77 -0.20 -15.08
N LYS A 452 35.35 -0.08 -16.28
CA LYS A 452 34.67 0.46 -17.44
C LYS A 452 33.51 -0.48 -17.79
N ILE A 453 32.30 0.07 -17.82
CA ILE A 453 31.08 -0.71 -18.02
C ILE A 453 30.82 -0.79 -19.53
N PRO A 454 30.55 -1.99 -20.09
CA PRO A 454 30.11 -2.11 -21.47
C PRO A 454 28.77 -1.40 -21.68
N THR A 455 28.50 -0.96 -22.89
CA THR A 455 27.24 -0.27 -23.23
C THR A 455 26.03 -1.20 -23.05
N LYS A 456 24.84 -0.62 -22.82
CA LYS A 456 23.56 -1.35 -22.75
C LYS A 456 23.38 -2.32 -23.93
N ALA A 457 23.69 -1.86 -25.15
CA ALA A 457 23.56 -2.65 -26.36
C ALA A 457 24.51 -3.87 -26.37
N GLU A 458 25.76 -3.70 -25.96
CA GLU A 458 26.74 -4.80 -25.86
C GLU A 458 26.31 -5.84 -24.83
N ILE A 459 25.86 -5.40 -23.65
CA ILE A 459 25.41 -6.29 -22.55
C ILE A 459 24.21 -7.13 -23.00
N GLY A 460 23.24 -6.51 -23.66
CA GLY A 460 22.03 -7.20 -24.08
C GLY A 460 22.24 -8.18 -25.23
N GLN A 461 23.02 -7.80 -26.25
CA GLN A 461 23.40 -8.72 -27.33
C GLN A 461 24.17 -9.92 -26.77
N LEU A 462 25.05 -9.67 -25.80
CA LEU A 462 25.77 -10.71 -25.12
C LEU A 462 24.85 -11.62 -24.30
N ALA A 463 23.86 -11.08 -23.59
CA ALA A 463 22.88 -11.88 -22.86
C ALA A 463 22.12 -12.84 -23.79
N LYS A 464 21.66 -12.36 -24.95
CA LYS A 464 21.01 -13.18 -26.00
C LYS A 464 21.95 -14.24 -26.59
N ARG A 465 23.25 -13.94 -26.71
CA ARG A 465 24.26 -14.90 -27.16
C ARG A 465 24.54 -15.99 -26.11
N ILE A 466 24.64 -15.60 -24.85
CA ILE A 466 24.85 -16.54 -23.74
C ILE A 466 23.64 -17.48 -23.63
N ASP A 467 22.42 -16.96 -23.76
CA ASP A 467 21.20 -17.77 -23.72
C ASP A 467 20.16 -17.26 -24.73
N ASN A 468 19.85 -18.09 -25.73
CA ASN A 468 18.90 -17.75 -26.79
C ASN A 468 17.44 -17.68 -26.33
N ARG A 469 17.14 -18.05 -25.08
CA ARG A 469 15.80 -17.88 -24.48
C ARG A 469 15.52 -16.45 -24.01
N VAL A 470 16.54 -15.59 -23.96
CA VAL A 470 16.37 -14.16 -23.66
C VAL A 470 15.66 -13.50 -24.84
N LEU A 471 14.40 -13.12 -24.64
CA LEU A 471 13.57 -12.47 -25.64
C LEU A 471 13.91 -10.99 -25.76
N ASP A 472 14.06 -10.34 -24.60
CA ASP A 472 14.34 -8.93 -24.50
C ASP A 472 15.18 -8.60 -23.26
N PHE A 473 15.73 -7.39 -23.19
CA PHE A 473 16.54 -6.96 -22.07
C PHE A 473 16.46 -5.45 -21.81
N GLU A 474 16.62 -5.07 -20.54
CA GLU A 474 16.81 -3.69 -20.11
C GLU A 474 17.96 -3.59 -19.10
N LEU A 475 18.70 -2.48 -19.12
CA LEU A 475 19.79 -2.25 -18.18
C LEU A 475 19.52 -0.98 -17.36
N LEU A 476 19.10 -1.16 -16.12
CA LEU A 476 18.79 -0.08 -15.20
C LEU A 476 20.02 0.30 -14.37
N GLY A 477 20.33 1.60 -14.34
CA GLY A 477 21.42 2.18 -13.56
C GLY A 477 22.78 1.53 -13.78
N GLU A 478 23.03 0.92 -14.94
CA GLU A 478 24.24 0.13 -15.25
C GLU A 478 24.52 -1.02 -14.23
N THR A 479 23.50 -1.44 -13.48
CA THR A 479 23.64 -2.30 -12.29
C THR A 479 22.76 -3.52 -12.36
N LEU A 480 21.50 -3.31 -12.75
CA LEU A 480 20.45 -4.32 -12.81
C LEU A 480 20.15 -4.61 -14.28
N LEU A 481 20.57 -5.79 -14.75
CA LEU A 481 20.17 -6.31 -16.04
C LEU A 481 18.86 -7.09 -15.87
N VAL A 482 17.81 -6.63 -16.52
CA VAL A 482 16.52 -7.33 -16.57
C VAL A 482 16.41 -8.03 -17.90
N VAL A 483 16.03 -9.31 -17.89
CA VAL A 483 15.84 -10.11 -19.10
C VAL A 483 14.43 -10.68 -19.15
N THR A 484 13.76 -10.52 -20.28
CA THR A 484 12.45 -11.13 -20.52
C THR A 484 12.64 -12.56 -21.00
N VAL A 485 12.02 -13.51 -20.28
CA VAL A 485 12.11 -14.93 -20.57
C VAL A 485 10.73 -15.56 -20.45
N LYS A 486 10.35 -16.38 -21.44
CA LYS A 486 9.06 -17.08 -21.44
C LYS A 486 8.98 -18.15 -20.34
N ASP A 487 10.00 -19.00 -20.26
CA ASP A 487 10.06 -20.16 -19.36
C ASP A 487 11.50 -20.39 -18.88
N SER A 488 11.66 -21.13 -17.77
CA SER A 488 12.98 -21.49 -17.23
C SER A 488 13.85 -20.30 -16.79
N GLY A 489 13.23 -19.25 -16.23
CA GLY A 489 13.91 -18.05 -15.72
C GLY A 489 15.14 -18.38 -14.86
N ARG A 490 14.98 -19.27 -13.87
CA ARG A 490 16.09 -19.77 -13.04
C ARG A 490 17.31 -20.25 -13.82
N ALA A 491 17.09 -21.03 -14.88
CA ALA A 491 18.17 -21.63 -15.66
C ALA A 491 18.89 -20.57 -16.49
N VAL A 492 18.15 -19.61 -17.08
CA VAL A 492 18.72 -18.48 -17.82
C VAL A 492 19.56 -17.60 -16.89
N VAL A 493 18.99 -17.18 -15.74
CA VAL A 493 19.69 -16.37 -14.74
C VAL A 493 20.95 -17.09 -14.25
N SER A 494 20.85 -18.38 -13.92
CA SER A 494 22.00 -19.20 -13.50
C SER A 494 23.13 -19.23 -14.53
N LYS A 495 22.80 -19.23 -15.84
CA LYS A 495 23.79 -19.21 -16.92
C LYS A 495 24.43 -17.82 -17.06
N LEU A 496 23.62 -16.77 -17.01
CA LEU A 496 24.07 -15.38 -17.15
C LEU A 496 24.99 -14.95 -16.00
N ILE A 497 24.64 -15.22 -14.74
CA ILE A 497 25.47 -14.83 -13.59
C ILE A 497 26.84 -15.52 -13.58
N LYS A 498 26.91 -16.78 -14.08
CA LYS A 498 28.14 -17.57 -14.18
C LYS A 498 29.01 -17.21 -15.39
N SER A 499 28.46 -16.48 -16.36
CA SER A 499 29.22 -16.07 -17.53
C SER A 499 30.30 -15.06 -17.16
N LYS A 500 31.54 -15.34 -17.55
CA LYS A 500 32.66 -14.41 -17.41
C LYS A 500 32.61 -13.29 -18.45
N GLU A 501 31.96 -13.53 -19.58
CA GLU A 501 31.83 -12.55 -20.66
C GLU A 501 30.96 -11.36 -20.24
N LEU A 502 29.93 -11.60 -19.41
CA LEU A 502 28.92 -10.61 -19.05
C LEU A 502 29.40 -9.67 -17.93
N ALA A 503 30.37 -8.80 -18.21
CA ALA A 503 30.87 -7.81 -17.25
C ALA A 503 29.91 -6.61 -17.07
N GLY A 504 29.91 -6.01 -15.89
CA GLY A 504 29.12 -4.79 -15.59
C GLY A 504 28.04 -5.01 -14.54
N PRO A 505 26.88 -5.62 -14.89
CA PRO A 505 25.75 -5.76 -13.98
C PRO A 505 26.11 -6.54 -12.71
N LYS A 506 25.71 -6.01 -11.55
CA LYS A 506 25.83 -6.70 -10.25
C LYS A 506 24.63 -7.60 -9.99
N ILE A 507 23.47 -7.26 -10.54
CA ILE A 507 22.23 -8.00 -10.40
C ILE A 507 21.69 -8.36 -11.79
N ILE A 508 21.21 -9.60 -11.94
CA ILE A 508 20.51 -10.06 -13.13
C ILE A 508 19.15 -10.60 -12.71
N ALA A 509 18.06 -10.01 -13.19
CA ALA A 509 16.70 -10.47 -12.91
C ALA A 509 16.04 -11.00 -14.19
N ALA A 510 15.39 -12.16 -14.12
CA ALA A 510 14.50 -12.61 -15.19
C ALA A 510 13.05 -12.31 -14.84
N VAL A 511 12.31 -11.76 -15.80
CA VAL A 511 10.87 -11.47 -15.69
C VAL A 511 10.10 -12.14 -16.83
N SER A 512 8.80 -12.31 -16.64
CA SER A 512 7.90 -12.88 -17.65
C SER A 512 7.46 -11.85 -18.70
N PRO A 513 7.00 -12.28 -19.90
CA PRO A 513 6.66 -11.37 -21.02
C PRO A 513 5.53 -10.37 -20.77
N ASP A 514 4.79 -10.49 -19.68
CA ASP A 514 3.74 -9.56 -19.27
C ASP A 514 4.27 -8.31 -18.54
N VAL A 515 5.57 -8.29 -18.24
CA VAL A 515 6.28 -7.16 -17.65
C VAL A 515 6.87 -6.30 -18.77
N ASP A 516 6.41 -5.05 -18.86
CA ASP A 516 7.05 -4.04 -19.69
C ASP A 516 8.36 -3.59 -19.02
N ILE A 517 9.49 -4.02 -19.58
CA ILE A 517 10.82 -3.76 -19.01
C ILE A 517 11.34 -2.36 -19.33
N ASP A 518 10.75 -1.64 -20.30
CA ASP A 518 11.13 -0.25 -20.61
C ASP A 518 10.50 0.73 -19.60
N ASN A 519 9.45 0.30 -18.89
CA ASN A 519 8.84 1.06 -17.82
C ASN A 519 9.44 0.66 -16.46
N GLN A 520 10.07 1.61 -15.77
CA GLN A 520 10.71 1.36 -14.47
C GLN A 520 9.70 0.89 -13.40
N GLU A 521 8.49 1.45 -13.37
CA GLU A 521 7.47 1.05 -12.39
C GLU A 521 7.06 -0.41 -12.59
N GLN A 522 6.83 -0.80 -13.85
CA GLN A 522 6.48 -2.18 -14.21
C GLN A 522 7.63 -3.15 -13.95
N THR A 523 8.87 -2.71 -14.15
CA THR A 523 10.05 -3.52 -13.85
C THR A 523 10.20 -3.78 -12.35
N ILE A 524 10.03 -2.76 -11.51
CA ILE A 524 10.06 -2.92 -10.04
C ILE A 524 8.93 -3.85 -9.59
N TRP A 525 7.71 -3.64 -10.11
CA TRP A 525 6.56 -4.51 -9.84
C TRP A 525 6.85 -5.96 -10.21
N GLY A 526 7.26 -6.21 -11.45
CA GLY A 526 7.51 -7.55 -11.99
C GLY A 526 8.60 -8.31 -11.24
N ILE A 527 9.62 -7.60 -10.73
CA ILE A 527 10.68 -8.19 -9.93
C ILE A 527 10.17 -8.45 -8.50
N PHE A 528 9.85 -7.40 -7.75
CA PHE A 528 9.72 -7.50 -6.28
C PHE A 528 8.43 -8.16 -5.79
N THR A 529 7.45 -8.40 -6.68
CA THR A 529 6.20 -9.12 -6.33
C THR A 529 6.23 -10.62 -6.66
N ARG A 530 7.28 -11.13 -7.35
CA ARG A 530 7.27 -12.49 -7.95
C ARG A 530 8.41 -13.41 -7.53
N PHE A 531 9.19 -13.03 -6.52
CA PHE A 531 10.25 -13.89 -6.00
C PHE A 531 10.15 -14.09 -4.49
N ASP A 532 10.52 -15.29 -4.02
CA ASP A 532 10.83 -15.56 -2.62
C ASP A 532 12.36 -15.60 -2.48
N ALA A 533 12.93 -14.88 -1.50
CA ALA A 533 14.37 -14.68 -1.41
C ALA A 533 15.17 -15.98 -1.20
N GLU A 534 14.67 -16.92 -0.39
CA GLU A 534 15.28 -18.22 -0.14
C GLU A 534 15.26 -19.09 -1.39
N ARG A 535 14.13 -19.14 -2.11
CA ARG A 535 14.01 -19.98 -3.29
C ARG A 535 14.70 -19.41 -4.52
N ASP A 536 14.49 -18.14 -4.81
CA ASP A 536 14.64 -17.58 -6.17
C ASP A 536 15.89 -16.72 -6.36
N ILE A 537 16.58 -16.37 -5.27
CA ILE A 537 17.87 -15.69 -5.35
C ILE A 537 18.99 -16.71 -5.52
N MET A 538 19.93 -16.37 -6.39
CA MET A 538 21.11 -17.16 -6.66
C MET A 538 22.35 -16.26 -6.78
N PHE A 539 23.52 -16.82 -6.55
CA PHE A 539 24.79 -16.11 -6.74
C PHE A 539 25.69 -16.87 -7.70
N THR A 540 26.71 -16.18 -8.22
CA THR A 540 27.73 -16.80 -9.08
C THR A 540 28.40 -17.98 -8.38
N GLU A 541 28.74 -17.81 -7.10
CA GLU A 541 29.22 -18.87 -6.22
C GLU A 541 28.45 -18.87 -4.92
N GLN A 542 28.11 -20.07 -4.44
CA GLN A 542 27.43 -20.32 -3.18
C GLN A 542 28.05 -21.55 -2.52
N LYS A 543 28.53 -21.43 -1.28
CA LYS A 543 29.01 -22.57 -0.49
C LYS A 543 28.81 -22.34 0.99
N LEU A 544 28.82 -23.40 1.78
CA LEU A 544 28.84 -23.30 3.24
C LEU A 544 30.29 -23.20 3.75
N VAL A 545 30.52 -22.29 4.69
CA VAL A 545 31.76 -22.21 5.50
C VAL A 545 31.33 -22.38 6.96
N GLY A 546 31.57 -23.58 7.50
CA GLY A 546 30.83 -24.02 8.70
C GLY A 546 29.33 -24.12 8.37
N ILE A 547 28.47 -23.56 9.23
CA ILE A 547 27.03 -23.45 8.97
C ILE A 547 26.63 -22.15 8.26
N SER A 548 27.59 -21.23 8.03
CA SER A 548 27.31 -19.93 7.42
C SER A 548 27.34 -20.03 5.89
N PRO A 549 26.32 -19.54 5.17
CA PRO A 549 26.36 -19.45 3.73
C PRO A 549 27.29 -18.31 3.27
N LEU A 550 28.20 -18.65 2.36
CA LEU A 550 29.09 -17.71 1.68
C LEU A 550 28.59 -17.48 0.26
N PHE A 551 28.31 -16.23 -0.08
CA PHE A 551 27.84 -15.80 -1.39
C PHE A 551 28.89 -14.92 -2.08
N LYS A 552 29.17 -15.16 -3.37
CA LYS A 552 30.10 -14.32 -4.15
C LYS A 552 29.61 -14.04 -5.57
N GLY A 553 30.12 -12.93 -6.12
CA GLY A 553 29.91 -12.53 -7.51
C GLY A 553 28.59 -11.79 -7.71
N ARG A 554 27.96 -12.02 -8.86
CA ARG A 554 26.68 -11.40 -9.23
C ARG A 554 25.52 -12.08 -8.51
N MET A 555 24.52 -11.29 -8.15
CA MET A 555 23.21 -11.78 -7.71
C MET A 555 22.33 -12.05 -8.93
N GLY A 556 21.60 -13.15 -8.89
CA GLY A 556 20.57 -13.51 -9.85
C GLY A 556 19.21 -13.60 -9.15
N ILE A 557 18.15 -13.15 -9.80
CA ILE A 557 16.77 -13.19 -9.29
C ILE A 557 15.88 -13.84 -10.35
N ASP A 558 15.21 -14.94 -9.99
CA ASP A 558 14.14 -15.51 -10.82
C ASP A 558 12.78 -14.93 -10.41
N ALA A 559 12.39 -13.84 -11.05
CA ALA A 559 11.07 -13.21 -10.89
C ALA A 559 10.09 -13.60 -12.02
N THR A 560 10.39 -14.68 -12.76
CA THR A 560 9.46 -15.21 -13.75
C THR A 560 8.25 -15.85 -13.07
N TRP A 561 7.19 -15.99 -13.85
CA TRP A 561 5.98 -16.70 -13.47
C TRP A 561 6.28 -18.12 -13.02
N LYS A 562 5.63 -18.54 -11.93
CA LYS A 562 5.77 -19.89 -11.38
C LYS A 562 4.41 -20.55 -11.29
N LYS A 563 4.39 -21.87 -11.53
CA LYS A 563 3.17 -22.66 -11.47
C LYS A 563 2.52 -22.51 -10.08
N GLY A 564 1.26 -22.08 -10.07
CA GLY A 564 0.49 -21.87 -8.83
C GLY A 564 0.45 -20.43 -8.34
N TYR A 565 1.21 -19.52 -8.96
CA TYR A 565 1.02 -18.09 -8.72
C TYR A 565 -0.36 -17.64 -9.18
N PRO A 566 -1.03 -16.75 -8.42
CA PRO A 566 -2.32 -16.20 -8.81
C PRO A 566 -2.15 -15.25 -9.98
N ALA A 567 -3.01 -15.38 -11.00
CA ALA A 567 -2.94 -14.61 -12.25
C ALA A 567 -2.82 -13.09 -12.02
N PRO A 568 -2.09 -12.36 -12.89
CA PRO A 568 -2.09 -10.90 -12.86
C PRO A 568 -3.47 -10.37 -13.24
N LEU A 569 -3.79 -9.16 -12.77
CA LEU A 569 -5.07 -8.52 -13.02
C LEU A 569 -5.11 -7.94 -14.44
N VAL A 570 -6.09 -8.40 -15.22
CA VAL A 570 -6.30 -7.99 -16.60
C VAL A 570 -7.80 -7.77 -16.81
N MET A 571 -8.17 -6.66 -17.43
CA MET A 571 -9.56 -6.39 -17.81
C MET A 571 -9.92 -7.18 -19.08
N THR A 572 -11.18 -7.61 -19.19
CA THR A 572 -11.64 -8.31 -20.41
C THR A 572 -11.68 -7.38 -21.62
N ASP A 573 -11.38 -7.93 -22.81
CA ASP A 573 -11.48 -7.21 -24.09
C ASP A 573 -12.88 -6.64 -24.34
N GLU A 574 -13.94 -7.31 -23.87
CA GLU A 574 -15.32 -6.84 -24.00
C GLU A 574 -15.51 -5.48 -23.30
N ILE A 575 -15.06 -5.38 -22.05
CA ILE A 575 -15.15 -4.15 -21.26
C ILE A 575 -14.23 -3.06 -21.82
N ILE A 576 -13.00 -3.42 -22.22
CA ILE A 576 -12.06 -2.50 -22.87
C ILE A 576 -12.71 -1.87 -24.10
N ASN A 577 -13.24 -2.69 -25.02
CA ASN A 577 -13.89 -2.23 -26.23
C ASN A 577 -15.18 -1.41 -25.96
N LYS A 578 -15.92 -1.76 -24.91
CA LYS A 578 -17.10 -0.98 -24.47
C LYS A 578 -16.69 0.43 -24.06
N VAL A 579 -15.68 0.53 -23.19
CA VAL A 579 -15.15 1.81 -22.71
C VAL A 579 -14.53 2.61 -23.86
N ASP A 580 -13.83 1.98 -24.79
CA ASP A 580 -13.27 2.65 -25.98
C ASP A 580 -14.34 3.35 -26.81
N ARG A 581 -15.45 2.66 -27.10
CA ARG A 581 -16.55 3.21 -27.90
C ARG A 581 -17.25 4.39 -27.22
N SER A 582 -17.25 4.41 -25.90
CA SER A 582 -17.96 5.38 -25.08
C SER A 582 -17.06 6.44 -24.46
N TRP A 583 -15.73 6.37 -24.67
CA TRP A 583 -14.75 7.18 -23.94
C TRP A 583 -15.08 8.67 -23.96
N ASP A 584 -15.29 9.22 -25.16
CA ASP A 584 -15.62 10.64 -25.34
C ASP A 584 -16.97 11.05 -24.76
N SER A 585 -17.88 10.09 -24.55
CA SER A 585 -19.22 10.36 -24.01
C SER A 585 -19.21 10.51 -22.48
N TYR A 586 -18.20 9.97 -21.79
CA TYR A 586 -18.09 10.11 -20.34
C TYR A 586 -17.70 11.53 -19.90
N TRP A 587 -17.12 12.32 -20.81
CA TRP A 587 -16.55 13.64 -20.52
C TRP A 587 -17.44 14.82 -20.95
N ARG A 588 -18.67 14.57 -21.40
CA ARG A 588 -19.60 15.56 -21.96
C ARG A 588 -20.61 16.12 -20.97
#